data_AF-A0A2N0VEQ3-F1
#
_entry.id   AF-A0A2N0VEQ3-F1
#
_cell.length_a   1.000
_cell.length_b   1.000
_cell.length_c   1.000
_cell.angle_alpha   90.00
_cell.angle_beta   90.00
_cell.angle_gamma   90.00
#
_symmetry.space_group_name_H-M   'P 1'
#
loop_
_entity.id
_entity.type
_entity.pdbx_description
1 polymer ?
#
loop_
_entity_poly.entity_id
_entity_poly.type
_entity_poly.pdbx_seq_one_letter_code
_entity_poly.pdbx_strand_id
1 'polypeptide(L)'
;MLKKLIPLLLLVTLISCSNEDTDVEIDPNLSLSDQIDQLIDQNRYETALDLLEDEDPQNPDTRFLLEKTHLNYGLHSMNTFDQTEMRTRMNNALIQFTEVLKLNPDNQMARDQIIQIMDIYSTIPDRQPEPEVLEALREVGFDY
;
A
#
# COMPACT_ATOMS: atom_id res chain seq x y z
N MET A 1 70.30 12.93 -10.02
CA MET A 1 68.92 12.99 -10.53
C MET A 1 68.01 12.29 -9.54
N LEU A 2 67.29 13.04 -8.71
CA LEU A 2 66.49 12.50 -7.61
C LEU A 2 65.03 12.34 -8.09
N LYS A 3 64.54 11.11 -8.13
CA LYS A 3 63.18 10.75 -8.56
C LYS A 3 62.15 11.36 -7.60
N LYS A 4 61.24 12.19 -8.13
CA LYS A 4 60.06 12.67 -7.42
C LYS A 4 59.07 11.50 -7.27
N LEU A 5 58.82 11.07 -6.04
CA LEU A 5 57.69 10.19 -5.69
C LEU A 5 56.48 11.09 -5.45
N ILE A 6 55.47 10.98 -6.31
CA ILE A 6 54.15 11.59 -6.16
C ILE A 6 53.31 10.63 -5.32
N PRO A 7 52.78 11.02 -4.14
CA PRO A 7 51.80 10.20 -3.47
C PRO A 7 50.43 10.43 -4.10
N LEU A 8 49.86 9.35 -4.65
CA LEU A 8 48.49 9.27 -5.14
C LEU A 8 47.55 9.33 -3.92
N LEU A 9 46.89 10.47 -3.74
CA LEU A 9 45.84 10.66 -2.74
C LEU A 9 44.58 9.94 -3.22
N LEU A 10 44.33 8.74 -2.68
CA LEU A 10 43.12 7.97 -2.93
C LEU A 10 41.98 8.60 -2.10
N LEU A 11 41.16 9.46 -2.72
CA LEU A 11 39.90 9.88 -2.12
C LEU A 11 38.92 8.69 -2.19
N VAL A 12 38.75 8.01 -1.06
CA VAL A 12 37.63 7.10 -0.85
C VAL A 12 36.40 7.97 -0.62
N THR A 13 35.61 8.20 -1.66
CA THR A 13 34.27 8.77 -1.53
C THR A 13 33.38 7.71 -0.88
N LEU A 14 33.06 7.90 0.39
CA LEU A 14 31.94 7.23 1.04
C LEU A 14 30.67 7.73 0.36
N ILE A 15 30.15 6.96 -0.59
CA ILE A 15 28.78 7.11 -1.06
C ILE A 15 27.91 6.68 0.11
N SER A 16 27.50 7.65 0.93
CA SER A 16 26.40 7.45 1.86
C SER A 16 25.16 7.30 0.98
N CYS A 17 24.67 6.07 0.84
CA CYS A 17 23.30 5.85 0.41
C CYS A 17 22.41 6.42 1.52
N SER A 18 21.99 7.66 1.39
CA SER A 18 20.83 8.15 2.11
C SER A 18 19.64 7.41 1.52
N ASN A 19 19.00 6.54 2.31
CA ASN A 19 17.61 6.24 2.08
C ASN A 19 16.89 7.58 2.21
N GLU A 20 16.51 8.19 1.09
CA GLU A 20 15.66 9.37 1.06
C GLU A 20 14.27 8.94 1.53
N ASP A 21 14.09 8.80 2.84
CA ASP A 21 12.82 9.12 3.47
C ASP A 21 12.63 10.63 3.24
N THR A 22 12.17 10.97 2.05
CA THR A 22 11.80 12.33 1.71
C THR A 22 10.53 12.60 2.52
N ASP A 23 10.66 13.44 3.55
CA ASP A 23 9.52 14.04 4.24
C ASP A 23 8.60 14.60 3.14
N VAL A 24 7.44 13.95 2.97
CA VAL A 24 6.46 14.39 1.97
C VAL A 24 5.85 15.67 2.49
N GLU A 25 6.21 16.79 1.87
CA GLU A 25 5.63 18.09 2.18
C GLU A 25 4.23 18.17 1.55
N ILE A 26 3.21 17.77 2.33
CA ILE A 26 1.81 18.03 1.99
C ILE A 26 1.52 19.49 2.33
N ASP A 27 1.00 20.26 1.37
CA ASP A 27 0.59 21.64 1.62
C ASP A 27 -0.63 21.65 2.56
N PRO A 28 -0.48 22.14 3.81
CA PRO A 28 -1.55 22.10 4.80
C PRO A 28 -2.71 23.05 4.46
N ASN A 29 -2.58 23.90 3.44
CA ASN A 29 -3.65 24.79 2.98
C ASN A 29 -4.60 24.12 1.98
N LEU A 30 -4.28 22.91 1.52
CA LEU A 30 -5.16 22.13 0.64
C LEU A 30 -6.35 21.56 1.42
N SER A 31 -7.44 21.27 0.70
CA SER A 31 -8.54 20.50 1.29
C SER A 31 -8.06 19.10 1.67
N LEU A 32 -8.68 18.48 2.68
CA LEU A 32 -8.34 17.11 3.06
C LEU A 32 -8.42 16.15 1.85
N SER A 33 -9.45 16.28 1.01
CA SER A 33 -9.56 15.48 -0.22
C SER A 33 -8.35 15.64 -1.15
N ASP A 34 -7.87 16.87 -1.37
CA ASP A 34 -6.72 17.10 -2.24
C ASP A 34 -5.42 16.56 -1.62
N GLN A 35 -5.28 16.63 -0.29
CA GLN A 35 -4.15 16.05 0.42
C GLN A 35 -4.13 14.51 0.27
N ILE A 36 -5.28 13.87 0.43
CA ILE A 36 -5.42 12.41 0.24
C ILE A 36 -5.13 12.02 -1.21
N ASP A 37 -5.60 12.80 -2.19
CA ASP A 37 -5.34 12.54 -3.61
C ASP A 37 -3.84 12.60 -3.92
N GLN A 38 -3.13 13.59 -3.39
CA GLN A 38 -1.67 13.68 -3.53
C GLN A 38 -0.94 12.50 -2.90
N LEU A 39 -1.38 12.06 -1.71
CA LEU A 39 -0.77 10.92 -1.03
C LEU A 39 -1.01 9.61 -1.80
N ILE A 40 -2.20 9.40 -2.34
CA ILE A 40 -2.53 8.26 -3.21
C ILE A 40 -1.64 8.25 -4.46
N ASP A 41 -1.52 9.39 -5.16
CA ASP A 41 -0.68 9.52 -6.36
C ASP A 41 0.80 9.19 -6.08
N GLN A 42 1.25 9.42 -4.84
CA GLN A 42 2.60 9.13 -4.37
C GLN A 42 2.75 7.75 -3.72
N ASN A 43 1.69 6.92 -3.74
CA ASN A 43 1.59 5.62 -3.08
C ASN A 43 1.86 5.67 -1.56
N ARG A 44 1.53 6.79 -0.91
CA ARG A 44 1.65 7.02 0.54
C ARG A 44 0.34 6.68 1.27
N TYR A 45 -0.11 5.44 1.10
CA TYR A 45 -1.42 5.01 1.61
C TYR A 45 -1.52 5.01 3.14
N GLU A 46 -0.47 4.59 3.84
CA GLU A 46 -0.46 4.58 5.31
C GLU A 46 -0.58 6.00 5.86
N THR A 47 0.20 6.96 5.33
CA THR A 47 0.07 8.38 5.70
C THR A 47 -1.31 8.96 5.37
N ALA A 48 -1.92 8.55 4.25
CA ALA A 48 -3.29 8.95 3.92
C ALA A 48 -4.31 8.41 4.93
N LEU A 49 -4.13 7.16 5.38
CA LEU A 49 -4.98 6.57 6.40
C LEU A 49 -4.77 7.23 7.78
N ASP A 50 -3.54 7.56 8.14
CA ASP A 50 -3.22 8.28 9.38
C ASP A 50 -3.92 9.65 9.42
N LEU A 51 -3.95 10.39 8.30
CA LEU A 51 -4.69 11.66 8.21
C LEU A 51 -6.21 11.49 8.34
N LEU A 52 -6.74 10.32 7.99
CA LEU A 52 -8.17 10.01 8.06
C LEU A 52 -8.58 9.38 9.41
N GLU A 53 -7.62 8.96 10.25
CA GLU A 53 -7.88 8.27 11.52
C GLU A 53 -8.65 9.15 12.52
N ASP A 54 -8.32 10.44 12.56
CA ASP A 54 -8.94 11.41 13.48
C ASP A 54 -10.29 11.96 12.98
N GLU A 55 -10.67 11.64 11.74
CA GLU A 55 -11.91 12.11 11.11
C GLU A 55 -13.11 11.23 11.47
N ASP A 56 -14.33 11.78 11.43
CA ASP A 56 -15.55 11.00 11.71
C ASP A 56 -15.85 10.02 10.55
N PRO A 57 -15.74 8.69 10.74
CA PRO A 57 -15.97 7.72 9.67
C PRO A 57 -17.46 7.63 9.26
N GLN A 58 -18.38 8.22 10.01
CA GLN A 58 -19.79 8.34 9.62
C GLN A 58 -20.07 9.54 8.72
N ASN A 59 -19.11 10.49 8.61
CA ASN A 59 -19.19 11.56 7.63
C ASN A 59 -19.10 10.96 6.21
N PRO A 60 -20.05 11.26 5.29
CA PRO A 60 -20.03 10.72 3.93
C PRO A 60 -18.75 11.03 3.15
N ASP A 61 -18.15 12.21 3.35
CA ASP A 61 -16.93 12.63 2.66
C ASP A 61 -15.72 11.85 3.20
N THR A 62 -15.59 11.73 4.52
CA THR A 62 -14.54 10.91 5.16
C THR A 62 -14.67 9.44 4.75
N ARG A 63 -15.89 8.90 4.77
CA ARG A 63 -16.17 7.52 4.33
C ARG A 63 -15.77 7.29 2.88
N PHE A 64 -16.04 8.26 2.00
CA PHE A 64 -15.61 8.21 0.59
C PHE A 64 -14.08 8.24 0.47
N LEU A 65 -13.38 9.09 1.24
CA LEU A 65 -11.92 9.16 1.22
C LEU A 65 -11.28 7.89 1.76
N LEU A 66 -11.80 7.31 2.85
CA LEU A 66 -11.37 6.00 3.37
C LEU A 66 -11.55 4.91 2.31
N GLU A 67 -12.74 4.83 1.69
CA GLU A 67 -13.04 3.84 0.65
C GLU A 67 -12.05 3.96 -0.52
N LYS A 68 -11.82 5.19 -0.99
CA LYS A 68 -10.87 5.49 -2.08
C LYS A 68 -9.45 5.10 -1.70
N THR A 69 -8.99 5.43 -0.50
CA THR A 69 -7.62 5.14 -0.04
C THR A 69 -7.37 3.64 0.05
N HIS A 70 -8.27 2.89 0.71
CA HIS A 70 -8.16 1.43 0.80
C HIS A 70 -8.21 0.77 -0.58
N LEU A 71 -9.11 1.22 -1.47
CA LEU A 71 -9.21 0.66 -2.82
C LEU A 71 -7.90 0.82 -3.60
N ASN A 72 -7.31 2.02 -3.59
CA ASN A 72 -6.05 2.25 -4.29
C ASN A 72 -4.87 1.52 -3.64
N TYR A 73 -4.86 1.40 -2.30
CA TYR A 73 -3.83 0.65 -1.60
C TYR A 73 -3.86 -0.84 -1.98
N GLY A 74 -5.06 -1.45 -2.01
CA GLY A 74 -5.22 -2.83 -2.45
C GLY A 74 -4.74 -3.05 -3.89
N LEU A 75 -5.12 -2.15 -4.81
CA LEU A 75 -4.69 -2.19 -6.21
C LEU A 75 -3.17 -2.04 -6.35
N HIS A 76 -2.55 -1.13 -5.58
CA HIS A 76 -1.10 -0.95 -5.57
C HIS A 76 -0.38 -2.22 -5.10
N SER A 77 -0.87 -2.85 -4.03
CA SER A 77 -0.29 -4.08 -3.49
C SER A 77 -0.23 -5.21 -4.51
N MET A 78 -1.18 -5.25 -5.47
CA MET A 78 -1.21 -6.25 -6.55
C MET A 78 -0.22 -5.98 -7.70
N ASN A 79 0.27 -4.75 -7.88
CA ASN A 79 1.03 -4.36 -9.09
C ASN A 79 2.50 -4.80 -9.10
N THR A 80 3.04 -5.37 -8.02
CA THR A 80 4.45 -5.73 -7.92
C THR A 80 4.62 -7.25 -7.92
N PHE A 81 4.90 -7.83 -9.10
CA PHE A 81 5.21 -9.26 -9.25
C PHE A 81 6.63 -9.58 -8.79
N ASP A 82 6.83 -9.59 -7.47
CA ASP A 82 7.92 -10.35 -6.85
C ASP A 82 7.33 -11.62 -6.23
N GLN A 83 7.77 -12.78 -6.71
CA GLN A 83 7.28 -14.07 -6.22
C GLN A 83 7.64 -14.30 -4.74
N THR A 84 8.69 -13.67 -4.21
CA THR A 84 9.03 -13.82 -2.79
C THR A 84 8.05 -13.08 -1.88
N GLU A 85 7.48 -11.99 -2.37
CA GLU A 85 6.55 -11.13 -1.63
C GLU A 85 5.08 -11.36 -1.99
N MET A 86 4.80 -12.24 -2.95
CA MET A 86 3.46 -12.46 -3.50
C MET A 86 2.41 -12.70 -2.42
N ARG A 87 2.69 -13.59 -1.45
CA ARG A 87 1.74 -13.91 -0.37
C ARG A 87 1.47 -12.69 0.52
N THR A 88 2.53 -12.00 0.94
CA THR A 88 2.44 -10.78 1.76
C THR A 88 1.59 -9.72 1.07
N ARG A 89 1.87 -9.48 -0.22
CA ARG A 89 1.17 -8.48 -1.04
C ARG A 89 -0.29 -8.84 -1.28
N MET A 90 -0.59 -10.10 -1.60
CA MET A 90 -1.96 -10.57 -1.79
C MET A 90 -2.76 -10.53 -0.47
N ASN A 91 -2.13 -10.88 0.67
CA ASN A 91 -2.78 -10.72 1.98
C ASN A 91 -3.10 -9.26 2.28
N ASN A 92 -2.14 -8.36 2.07
CA ASN A 92 -2.38 -6.93 2.25
C ASN A 92 -3.52 -6.44 1.34
N ALA A 93 -3.49 -6.79 0.05
CA ALA A 93 -4.55 -6.40 -0.89
C ALA A 93 -5.93 -6.91 -0.46
N LEU A 94 -6.04 -8.18 -0.04
CA LEU A 94 -7.28 -8.73 0.49
C LEU A 94 -7.78 -7.96 1.70
N ILE A 95 -6.91 -7.63 2.66
CA ILE A 95 -7.28 -6.80 3.83
C ILE A 95 -7.82 -5.45 3.36
N GLN A 96 -7.11 -4.76 2.47
CA GLN A 96 -7.56 -3.45 1.98
C GLN A 96 -8.93 -3.53 1.29
N PHE A 97 -9.17 -4.56 0.45
CA PHE A 97 -10.48 -4.74 -0.18
C PHE A 97 -11.58 -5.13 0.81
N THR A 98 -11.26 -5.84 1.90
CA THR A 98 -12.24 -6.08 2.97
C THR A 98 -12.64 -4.77 3.67
N GLU A 99 -11.70 -3.85 3.91
CA GLU A 99 -12.02 -2.51 4.45
C GLU A 99 -12.89 -1.70 3.48
N VAL A 100 -12.62 -1.77 2.17
CA VAL A 100 -13.51 -1.18 1.15
C VAL A 100 -14.93 -1.73 1.28
N LEU A 101 -15.11 -3.03 1.48
CA LEU A 101 -16.45 -3.64 1.58
C LEU A 101 -17.14 -3.40 2.91
N LYS A 102 -16.40 -3.20 4.01
CA LYS A 102 -16.95 -2.71 5.28
C LYS A 102 -17.51 -1.30 5.13
N LEU A 103 -16.81 -0.46 4.37
CA LEU A 103 -17.25 0.90 4.07
C LEU A 103 -18.39 0.89 3.05
N ASN A 104 -18.26 0.20 1.92
CA ASN A 104 -19.23 0.12 0.84
C ASN A 104 -19.42 -1.33 0.37
N PRO A 105 -20.43 -2.05 0.89
CA PRO A 105 -20.67 -3.45 0.55
C PRO A 105 -20.95 -3.71 -0.94
N ASP A 106 -21.37 -2.70 -1.69
CA ASP A 106 -21.73 -2.81 -3.10
C ASP A 106 -20.55 -2.45 -4.04
N ASN A 107 -19.35 -2.21 -3.50
CA ASN A 107 -18.17 -1.90 -4.32
C ASN A 107 -17.74 -3.11 -5.17
N GLN A 108 -18.19 -3.11 -6.43
CA GLN A 108 -17.94 -4.22 -7.36
C GLN A 108 -16.45 -4.42 -7.64
N MET A 109 -15.65 -3.35 -7.70
CA MET A 109 -14.23 -3.45 -7.99
C MET A 109 -13.50 -4.24 -6.89
N ALA A 110 -13.75 -3.93 -5.60
CA ALA A 110 -13.16 -4.67 -4.49
C ALA A 110 -13.58 -6.16 -4.52
N ARG A 111 -14.85 -6.46 -4.84
CA ARG A 111 -15.31 -7.85 -4.98
C ARG A 111 -14.58 -8.59 -6.08
N ASP A 112 -14.46 -7.98 -7.26
CA ASP A 112 -13.78 -8.57 -8.41
C ASP A 112 -12.30 -8.84 -8.12
N GLN A 113 -11.62 -7.91 -7.45
CA GLN A 113 -10.21 -8.09 -7.08
C GLN A 113 -10.01 -9.18 -6.01
N ILE A 114 -10.91 -9.27 -5.02
CA ILE A 114 -10.90 -10.39 -4.05
C ILE A 114 -11.02 -11.73 -4.78
N ILE A 115 -11.99 -11.85 -5.69
CA ILE A 115 -12.19 -13.08 -6.47
C ILE A 115 -10.93 -13.40 -7.28
N GLN A 116 -10.34 -12.41 -7.95
CA GLN A 116 -9.12 -12.61 -8.73
C GLN A 116 -7.96 -13.12 -7.87
N ILE A 117 -7.74 -12.56 -6.68
CA ILE A 117 -6.68 -13.03 -5.77
C ILE A 117 -6.95 -14.46 -5.31
N MET A 118 -8.20 -14.78 -4.97
CA MET A 118 -8.57 -16.12 -4.52
C MET A 118 -8.44 -17.16 -5.64
N ASP A 119 -8.76 -16.79 -6.88
CA ASP A 119 -8.50 -17.61 -8.06
C ASP A 119 -7.00 -17.89 -8.22
N ILE A 120 -6.12 -16.90 -8.00
CA ILE A 120 -4.66 -17.11 -8.02
C ILE A 120 -4.26 -18.14 -6.97
N TYR A 121 -4.70 -18.00 -5.72
CA TYR A 121 -4.40 -18.97 -4.67
C TYR A 121 -4.87 -20.38 -5.03
N SER A 122 -6.04 -20.54 -5.68
CA SER A 122 -6.56 -21.84 -6.11
C SER A 122 -5.63 -22.58 -7.10
N THR A 123 -4.78 -21.84 -7.82
CA THR A 123 -3.81 -22.40 -8.78
C THR A 123 -2.48 -22.82 -8.14
N ILE A 124 -2.23 -22.46 -6.88
CA ILE A 124 -0.97 -22.73 -6.19
C ILE A 124 -1.20 -23.79 -5.09
N PRO A 125 -0.74 -25.04 -5.29
CA PRO A 125 -0.93 -26.11 -4.32
C PRO A 125 -0.41 -25.76 -2.93
N ASP A 126 -1.16 -26.15 -1.90
CA ASP A 126 -0.85 -25.96 -0.48
C ASP A 126 -0.59 -24.48 -0.09
N ARG A 127 -1.15 -23.53 -0.83
CA ARG A 127 -1.10 -22.09 -0.52
C ARG A 127 -2.51 -21.52 -0.35
N GLN A 128 -2.63 -20.65 0.64
CA GLN A 128 -3.83 -19.89 0.94
C GLN A 128 -3.45 -18.57 1.64
N PRO A 129 -4.38 -17.60 1.71
CA PRO A 129 -4.23 -16.42 2.55
C PRO A 129 -3.95 -16.76 4.02
N GLU A 130 -3.59 -15.76 4.81
CA GLU A 130 -3.50 -15.93 6.27
C GLU A 130 -4.87 -16.21 6.89
N PRO A 131 -4.95 -16.99 8.00
CA PRO A 131 -6.21 -17.29 8.65
C PRO A 131 -7.04 -16.05 9.03
N GLU A 132 -6.36 -14.98 9.47
CA GLU A 132 -6.99 -13.69 9.78
C GLU A 132 -7.57 -12.99 8.53
N VAL A 133 -6.91 -13.14 7.38
CA VAL A 133 -7.42 -12.62 6.10
C VAL A 133 -8.66 -13.40 5.67
N LEU A 134 -8.65 -14.72 5.83
CA LEU A 134 -9.84 -15.55 5.57
C LEU A 134 -11.01 -15.18 6.48
N GLU A 135 -10.76 -14.86 7.76
CA GLU A 135 -11.80 -14.40 8.66
C GLU A 135 -12.37 -13.03 8.24
N ALA A 136 -11.51 -12.07 7.90
CA ALA A 136 -11.96 -10.77 7.39
C ALA A 136 -12.79 -10.89 6.10
N LEU A 137 -12.46 -11.84 5.23
CA LEU A 137 -13.26 -12.15 4.02
C LEU A 137 -14.66 -12.66 4.36
N ARG A 138 -14.79 -13.53 5.40
CA ARG A 138 -16.10 -14.02 5.86
C ARG A 138 -16.97 -12.90 6.40
N GLU A 139 -16.40 -11.95 7.13
CA GLU A 139 -17.13 -10.79 7.67
C GLU A 139 -17.81 -9.96 6.57
N VAL A 140 -17.24 -9.94 5.35
CA VAL A 140 -17.76 -9.20 4.20
C VAL A 140 -18.46 -10.08 3.15
N GLY A 141 -18.76 -11.34 3.51
CA GLY A 141 -19.63 -12.23 2.75
C GLY A 141 -18.94 -13.17 1.76
N PHE A 142 -17.64 -13.44 1.92
CA PHE A 142 -16.92 -14.47 1.16
C PHE A 142 -16.66 -15.70 2.02
N ASP A 143 -17.15 -16.86 1.59
CA ASP A 143 -17.00 -18.14 2.30
C ASP A 143 -15.92 -19.00 1.62
N TYR A 144 -14.68 -18.90 2.13
CA TYR A 144 -13.50 -19.67 1.69
C TYR A 144 -12.90 -20.49 2.83
#